data_AF-Q4DG64-F1
#
_entry.id   AF-Q4DG64-F1
#
_cell.length_a   1.000
_cell.length_b   1.000
_cell.length_c   1.000
_cell.angle_alpha   90.00
_cell.angle_beta   90.00
_cell.angle_gamma   90.00
#
_symmetry.space_group_name_H-M   'P 1'
#
loop_
_entity.id
_entity.type
_entity.pdbx_description
1 polymer ?
#
loop_
_entity_poly.entity_id
_entity_poly.type
_entity_poly.pdbx_seq_one_letter_code
_entity_poly.pdbx_strand_id
1 'polypeptide(L)'
;MYTSRTTHVHRFMSLVEELRQLQREAESNDGRIQRLLNELRLLDVKLEAKRDAKKRYAAEAQEEISRLEKDIASFKELWRSVTTAAAKHLVSSPSASLSTFHYSSTMSRDRSENTGNDLERQCEQLAELRAQRQGLEELLRRATVCYQHYRITDLFDINNDLERVALARLTNTT
;
A
#
# COMPACT_ATOMS: atom_id res chain seq x y z
N MET A 1 6.65 48.88 75.58
CA MET A 1 5.86 47.68 75.22
C MET A 1 5.19 47.75 73.84
N TYR A 2 4.92 48.93 73.24
CA TYR A 2 4.19 49.03 71.96
C TYR A 2 4.92 48.49 70.72
N THR A 3 6.26 48.60 70.66
CA THR A 3 7.06 48.17 69.50
C THR A 3 7.04 46.66 69.25
N SER A 4 6.91 45.85 70.31
CA SER A 4 6.80 44.40 70.17
C SER A 4 5.49 44.00 69.51
N ARG A 5 4.37 44.64 69.90
CA ARG A 5 3.06 44.33 69.31
C ARG A 5 3.01 44.66 67.82
N THR A 6 3.59 45.78 67.39
CA THR A 6 3.60 46.16 65.97
C THR A 6 4.47 45.21 65.14
N THR A 7 5.66 44.82 65.62
CA THR A 7 6.52 43.87 64.89
C THR A 7 5.89 42.48 64.78
N HIS A 8 5.19 42.02 65.82
CA HIS A 8 4.42 40.78 65.77
C HIS A 8 3.28 40.84 64.74
N VAL A 9 2.54 41.95 64.68
CA VAL A 9 1.48 42.15 63.67
C VAL A 9 2.07 42.16 62.25
N HIS A 10 3.18 42.87 62.01
CA HIS A 10 3.83 42.89 60.70
C HIS A 10 4.33 41.51 60.26
N ARG A 11 4.95 40.73 61.16
CA ARG A 11 5.37 39.36 60.86
C ARG A 11 4.18 38.44 60.55
N PHE A 12 3.09 38.58 61.31
CA PHE A 12 1.87 37.81 61.07
C PHE A 12 1.25 38.16 59.72
N MET A 13 1.16 39.44 59.37
CA MET A 13 0.65 39.88 58.06
C MET A 13 1.50 39.37 56.91
N SER A 14 2.85 39.46 57.01
CA SER A 14 3.77 38.90 56.01
C SER A 14 3.54 37.40 55.79
N LEU A 15 3.38 36.63 56.87
CA LEU A 15 3.09 35.20 56.77
C LEU A 15 1.74 34.93 56.09
N VAL A 16 0.71 35.73 56.38
CA VAL A 16 -0.60 35.62 55.71
C VAL A 16 -0.51 35.96 54.23
N GLU A 17 0.26 36.98 53.85
CA GLU A 17 0.53 37.31 52.44
C GLU A 17 1.27 36.16 51.72
N GLU A 18 2.31 35.59 52.35
CA GLU A 18 3.06 34.45 51.81
C GLU A 18 2.16 33.21 51.63
N LEU A 19 1.31 32.90 52.62
CA LEU A 19 0.35 31.80 52.52
C LEU A 19 -0.69 32.02 51.40
N ARG A 20 -1.18 33.26 51.23
CA ARG A 20 -2.07 33.61 50.10
C ARG A 20 -1.38 33.51 48.76
N GLN A 21 -0.09 33.84 48.69
CA GLN A 21 0.68 33.67 47.46
C GLN A 21 0.86 32.18 47.14
N LEU A 22 1.26 31.37 48.11
CA LEU A 22 1.38 29.92 47.95
C LEU A 22 0.05 29.27 47.56
N GLN A 23 -1.07 29.72 48.12
CA GLN A 23 -2.39 29.24 47.74
C GLN A 23 -2.70 29.53 46.26
N ARG A 24 -2.45 30.76 45.79
CA ARG A 24 -2.66 31.13 44.37
C ARG A 24 -1.75 30.33 43.44
N GLU A 25 -0.51 30.09 43.84
CA GLU A 25 0.42 29.25 43.08
C GLU A 25 -0.07 27.79 43.03
N ALA A 26 -0.59 27.25 44.13
CA ALA A 26 -1.17 25.91 44.18
C ALA A 26 -2.39 25.77 43.27
N GLU A 27 -3.32 26.73 43.30
CA GLU A 27 -4.50 26.77 42.42
C GLU A 27 -4.12 26.87 40.93
N SER A 28 -3.12 27.70 40.60
CA SER A 28 -2.58 27.80 39.24
C SER A 28 -1.92 26.50 38.78
N ASN A 29 -1.16 25.84 39.67
CA ASN A 29 -0.52 24.56 39.39
C ASN A 29 -1.56 23.45 39.20
N ASP A 30 -2.62 23.40 40.01
CA ASP A 30 -3.72 22.46 39.82
C ASP A 30 -4.40 22.67 38.46
N GLY A 31 -4.70 23.91 38.09
CA GLY A 31 -5.23 24.24 36.76
C GLY A 31 -4.31 23.84 35.60
N ARG A 32 -2.99 23.87 35.80
CA ARG A 32 -2.01 23.34 34.82
C ARG A 32 -2.01 21.82 34.77
N ILE A 33 -2.07 21.14 35.92
CA ILE A 33 -2.15 19.67 36.00
C ILE A 33 -3.41 19.17 35.29
N GLN A 34 -4.57 19.78 35.54
CA GLN A 34 -5.82 19.42 34.87
C GLN A 34 -5.73 19.57 33.35
N ARG A 35 -5.10 20.63 32.85
CA ARG A 35 -4.85 20.80 31.41
C ARG A 35 -3.98 19.68 30.84
N LEU A 36 -2.87 19.35 31.49
CA LEU A 36 -1.99 18.26 31.05
C LEU A 36 -2.70 16.89 31.08
N LEU A 37 -3.55 16.63 32.09
CA LEU A 37 -4.36 15.41 32.14
C LEU A 37 -5.36 15.34 30.98
N ASN A 38 -5.99 16.46 30.62
CA ASN A 38 -6.89 16.52 29.46
C ASN A 38 -6.14 16.32 28.14
N GLU A 39 -4.94 16.89 28.01
CA GLU A 39 -4.07 16.67 26.84
C GLU A 39 -3.64 15.21 26.71
N LEU A 40 -3.24 14.56 27.81
CA LEU A 40 -2.90 13.14 27.83
C LEU A 40 -4.09 12.28 27.42
N ARG A 41 -5.28 12.53 27.97
CA ARG A 41 -6.52 11.83 27.55
C ARG A 41 -6.80 11.99 26.07
N LEU A 42 -6.62 13.18 25.51
CA LEU A 42 -6.81 13.42 24.08
C LEU A 42 -5.79 12.67 23.23
N LEU A 43 -4.54 12.57 23.68
CA LEU A 43 -3.50 11.78 23.03
C LEU A 43 -3.84 10.28 23.06
N ASP A 44 -4.33 9.76 24.18
CA ASP A 44 -4.75 8.37 24.30
C ASP A 44 -5.89 8.03 23.32
N VAL A 45 -6.93 8.88 23.26
CA VAL A 45 -8.03 8.72 22.29
C VAL A 45 -7.52 8.73 20.85
N LYS A 46 -6.58 9.63 20.51
CA LYS A 46 -5.97 9.67 19.17
C LYS A 46 -5.17 8.41 18.86
N LEU A 47 -4.43 7.88 19.84
CA LEU A 47 -3.67 6.64 19.67
C LEU A 47 -4.59 5.43 19.49
N GLU A 48 -5.68 5.35 20.25
CA GLU A 48 -6.71 4.32 20.09
C GLU A 48 -7.37 4.40 18.71
N ALA A 49 -7.80 5.58 18.28
CA ALA A 49 -8.36 5.80 16.94
C ALA A 49 -7.38 5.36 15.83
N LYS A 50 -6.08 5.65 15.98
CA LYS A 50 -5.05 5.23 15.03
C LYS A 50 -4.87 3.71 15.01
N ARG A 51 -4.90 3.05 16.18
CA ARG A 51 -4.83 1.59 16.27
C ARG A 51 -6.03 0.94 15.61
N ASP A 52 -7.23 1.47 15.83
CA ASP A 52 -8.46 0.95 15.24
C ASP A 52 -8.51 1.17 13.73
N ALA A 53 -8.08 2.34 13.24
CA ALA A 53 -7.93 2.59 11.81
C ALA A 53 -6.97 1.60 11.15
N LYS A 54 -5.82 1.32 11.80
CA LYS A 54 -4.85 0.33 11.31
C LYS A 54 -5.44 -1.09 11.26
N LYS A 55 -6.22 -1.48 12.28
CA LYS A 55 -6.92 -2.78 12.31
C LYS A 55 -7.94 -2.90 11.18
N ARG A 56 -8.75 -1.86 10.94
CA ARG A 56 -9.72 -1.84 9.84
C ARG A 56 -9.03 -1.95 8.49
N TYR A 57 -8.00 -1.14 8.26
CA TYR A 57 -7.23 -1.20 7.02
C TYR A 57 -6.60 -2.58 6.78
N ALA A 58 -6.06 -3.22 7.83
CA ALA A 58 -5.51 -4.57 7.71
C ALA A 58 -6.59 -5.61 7.40
N ALA A 59 -7.80 -5.48 7.98
CA ALA A 59 -8.93 -6.36 7.68
C ALA A 59 -9.42 -6.19 6.24
N GLU A 60 -9.57 -4.94 5.77
CA GLU A 60 -9.95 -4.61 4.39
C GLU A 60 -8.92 -5.14 3.39
N ALA A 61 -7.62 -4.95 3.67
CA ALA A 61 -6.55 -5.49 2.83
C ALA A 61 -6.57 -7.02 2.77
N GLN A 62 -6.84 -7.70 3.89
CA GLN A 62 -6.92 -9.16 3.91
C GLN A 62 -8.13 -9.70 3.13
N GLU A 63 -9.26 -9.00 3.21
CA GLU A 63 -10.45 -9.32 2.42
C GLU A 63 -10.19 -9.15 0.93
N GLU A 64 -9.50 -8.09 0.53
CA GLU A 64 -9.13 -7.85 -0.86
C GLU A 64 -8.12 -8.88 -1.38
N ILE A 65 -7.11 -9.25 -0.59
CA ILE A 65 -6.20 -10.35 -0.91
C ILE A 65 -7.00 -11.64 -1.13
N SER A 66 -7.92 -11.96 -0.23
CA SER A 66 -8.76 -13.17 -0.34
C SER A 66 -9.67 -13.15 -1.57
N ARG A 67 -10.12 -11.97 -2.01
CA ARG A 67 -10.89 -11.78 -3.25
C ARG A 67 -10.00 -12.04 -4.47
N LEU A 68 -8.84 -11.39 -4.53
CA LEU A 68 -7.89 -11.55 -5.64
C LEU A 68 -7.40 -12.99 -5.75
N GLU A 69 -7.17 -13.69 -4.65
CA GLU A 69 -6.80 -15.11 -4.66
C GLU A 69 -7.88 -16.00 -5.30
N LYS A 70 -9.16 -15.71 -5.04
CA LYS A 70 -10.29 -16.41 -5.68
C LYS A 70 -10.37 -16.11 -7.17
N ASP A 71 -10.16 -14.86 -7.57
CA ASP A 71 -10.16 -14.46 -8.98
C ASP A 71 -8.99 -15.08 -9.74
N ILE A 72 -7.81 -15.15 -9.12
CA ILE A 72 -6.65 -15.86 -9.69
C ILE A 72 -6.94 -17.36 -9.83
N ALA A 73 -7.61 -17.97 -8.84
CA ALA A 73 -7.96 -19.38 -8.88
C ALA A 73 -8.95 -19.68 -10.03
N SER A 74 -9.99 -18.85 -10.19
CA SER A 74 -10.99 -19.00 -11.26
C SER A 74 -10.36 -18.76 -12.64
N PHE A 75 -9.50 -17.75 -12.78
CA PHE A 75 -8.75 -17.52 -14.00
C PHE A 75 -7.84 -18.69 -14.36
N LYS A 76 -7.13 -19.29 -13.38
CA LYS A 76 -6.30 -20.48 -13.60
C LYS A 76 -7.12 -21.70 -14.05
N GLU A 77 -8.35 -21.84 -13.57
CA GLU A 77 -9.25 -22.92 -14.00
C GLU A 77 -9.76 -22.69 -15.43
N LEU A 78 -10.19 -21.46 -15.76
CA LEU A 78 -10.56 -21.07 -17.11
C LEU A 78 -9.41 -21.27 -18.09
N TRP A 79 -8.19 -20.89 -17.71
CA TRP A 79 -7.02 -21.07 -18.56
C TRP A 79 -6.68 -22.55 -18.79
N ARG A 80 -6.86 -23.39 -17.76
CA ARG A 80 -6.72 -24.86 -17.90
C ARG A 80 -7.78 -25.47 -18.83
N SER A 81 -9.02 -24.98 -18.80
CA SER A 81 -10.07 -25.48 -19.70
C SER A 81 -9.80 -25.07 -21.16
N VAL A 82 -9.37 -23.82 -21.39
CA VAL A 82 -9.00 -23.33 -22.73
C VAL A 82 -7.80 -24.08 -23.29
N THR A 83 -6.73 -24.28 -22.50
CA THR A 83 -5.52 -24.98 -22.95
C THR A 83 -5.78 -26.46 -23.23
N THR A 84 -6.60 -27.13 -22.42
CA THR A 84 -7.00 -28.53 -22.68
C THR A 84 -7.90 -28.67 -23.91
N ALA A 85 -8.80 -27.70 -24.16
CA ALA A 85 -9.58 -27.66 -25.39
C ALA A 85 -8.67 -27.46 -26.62
N ALA A 86 -7.72 -26.51 -26.57
CA ALA A 86 -6.76 -26.27 -27.64
C ALA A 86 -5.89 -27.51 -27.93
N ALA A 87 -5.41 -28.20 -26.88
CA ALA A 87 -4.64 -29.43 -27.04
C ALA A 87 -5.43 -30.55 -27.73
N LYS A 88 -6.74 -30.69 -27.43
CA LYS A 88 -7.61 -31.65 -28.12
C LYS A 88 -7.73 -31.32 -29.62
N HIS A 89 -7.88 -30.04 -29.97
CA HIS A 89 -7.94 -29.62 -31.38
C HIS A 89 -6.64 -29.90 -32.14
N LEU A 90 -5.48 -29.78 -31.48
CA LEU A 90 -4.19 -30.10 -32.10
C LEU A 90 -4.02 -31.61 -32.35
N VAL A 91 -4.47 -32.47 -31.43
CA VAL A 91 -4.37 -33.94 -31.60
C VAL A 91 -5.42 -34.48 -32.57
N SER A 92 -6.60 -33.82 -32.66
CA SER A 92 -7.65 -34.21 -33.61
C SER A 92 -7.39 -33.75 -35.05
N SER A 93 -6.32 -32.97 -35.30
CA SER A 93 -5.90 -32.67 -36.67
C SER A 93 -5.16 -33.90 -37.22
N PRO A 94 -5.78 -34.65 -38.16
CA PRO A 94 -5.16 -35.86 -38.70
C PRO A 94 -3.86 -35.46 -39.37
N SER A 95 -2.81 -36.25 -39.13
CA SER A 95 -1.55 -36.21 -39.86
C SER A 95 -1.82 -36.28 -41.36
N ALA A 96 -2.02 -35.11 -41.98
CA ALA A 96 -2.17 -34.99 -43.42
C ALA A 96 -0.85 -35.44 -44.01
N SER A 97 -0.93 -36.59 -44.65
CA SER A 97 0.13 -37.39 -45.23
C SER A 97 1.10 -36.52 -46.03
N LEU A 98 2.40 -36.77 -45.84
CA LEU A 98 3.46 -36.39 -46.78
C LEU A 98 3.09 -36.93 -48.17
N SER A 99 2.40 -36.11 -48.96
CA SER A 99 2.04 -36.40 -50.33
C SER A 99 2.14 -35.09 -51.09
N THR A 100 3.30 -34.94 -51.73
CA THR A 100 3.43 -34.34 -53.05
C THR A 100 2.99 -32.88 -53.14
N PHE A 101 4.00 -32.01 -53.00
CA PHE A 101 4.16 -30.70 -53.65
C PHE A 101 3.12 -30.40 -54.75
N HIS A 102 1.96 -29.88 -54.34
CA HIS A 102 1.18 -29.00 -55.18
C HIS A 102 1.14 -27.67 -54.46
N TYR A 103 1.84 -26.70 -55.04
CA TYR A 103 1.80 -25.28 -54.70
C TYR A 103 0.34 -24.80 -54.74
N SER A 104 -0.43 -25.06 -53.69
CA SER A 104 -1.68 -24.35 -53.46
C SER A 104 -1.33 -23.14 -52.61
N SER A 105 -1.11 -22.03 -53.31
CA SER A 105 -0.74 -20.69 -52.80
C SER A 105 -1.70 -20.12 -51.74
N THR A 106 -2.74 -20.85 -51.32
CA THR A 106 -3.73 -20.39 -50.35
C THR A 106 -3.36 -20.75 -48.91
N MET A 107 -2.62 -21.83 -48.65
CA MET A 107 -2.30 -22.26 -47.27
C MET A 107 -1.25 -21.38 -46.58
N SER A 108 -0.39 -20.69 -47.34
CA SER A 108 0.57 -19.72 -46.75
C SER A 108 -0.16 -18.49 -46.23
N ARG A 109 -1.30 -18.14 -46.81
CA ARG A 109 -2.06 -16.94 -46.42
C ARG A 109 -2.72 -17.15 -45.06
N ASP A 110 -3.41 -18.27 -44.84
CA ASP A 110 -4.08 -18.55 -43.55
C ASP A 110 -3.11 -18.69 -42.38
N ARG A 111 -1.94 -19.32 -42.56
CA ARG A 111 -0.91 -19.34 -41.50
C ARG A 111 -0.33 -17.97 -41.23
N SER A 112 -0.07 -17.18 -42.29
CA SER A 112 0.43 -15.81 -42.13
C SER A 112 -0.61 -14.88 -41.49
N GLU A 113 -1.89 -15.08 -41.80
CA GLU A 113 -3.02 -14.35 -41.20
C GLU A 113 -3.18 -14.73 -39.73
N ASN A 114 -3.09 -16.01 -39.36
CA ASN A 114 -3.10 -16.41 -37.94
C ASN A 114 -1.91 -15.86 -37.17
N THR A 115 -0.69 -15.94 -37.72
CA THR A 115 0.48 -15.32 -37.06
C THR A 115 0.37 -13.80 -37.00
N GLY A 116 -0.25 -13.18 -38.01
CA GLY A 116 -0.53 -11.74 -38.04
C GLY A 116 -1.53 -11.34 -36.96
N ASN A 117 -2.63 -12.09 -36.82
CA ASN A 117 -3.66 -11.87 -35.79
C ASN A 117 -3.10 -12.08 -34.38
N ASP A 118 -2.22 -13.08 -34.18
CA ASP A 118 -1.58 -13.30 -32.89
C ASP A 118 -0.57 -12.18 -32.57
N LEU A 119 0.18 -11.69 -33.56
CA LEU A 119 1.05 -10.52 -33.40
C LEU A 119 0.25 -9.25 -33.11
N GLU A 120 -0.86 -9.02 -33.79
CA GLU A 120 -1.74 -7.88 -33.57
C GLU A 120 -2.31 -7.90 -32.15
N ARG A 121 -2.82 -9.04 -31.69
CA ARG A 121 -3.25 -9.22 -30.29
C ARG A 121 -2.12 -9.00 -29.29
N GLN A 122 -0.92 -9.48 -29.57
CA GLN A 122 0.25 -9.22 -28.71
C GLN A 122 0.60 -7.74 -28.68
N CYS A 123 0.50 -7.03 -29.81
CA CYS A 123 0.70 -5.59 -29.89
C CYS A 123 -0.37 -4.82 -29.11
N GLU A 124 -1.63 -5.23 -29.18
CA GLU A 124 -2.74 -4.66 -28.39
C GLU A 124 -2.51 -4.87 -26.89
N GLN A 125 -2.19 -6.09 -26.47
CA GLN A 125 -1.85 -6.40 -25.08
C GLN A 125 -0.66 -5.57 -24.58
N LEU A 126 0.35 -5.40 -25.44
CA LEU A 126 1.52 -4.60 -25.09
C LEU A 126 1.19 -3.10 -25.03
N ALA A 127 0.24 -2.61 -25.82
CA ALA A 127 -0.28 -1.25 -25.73
C ALA A 127 -1.10 -1.05 -24.43
N GLU A 128 -1.94 -2.02 -24.07
CA GLU A 128 -2.68 -2.00 -22.80
C GLU A 128 -1.73 -2.00 -21.59
N LEU A 129 -0.72 -2.86 -21.59
CA LEU A 129 0.30 -2.91 -20.54
C LEU A 129 1.09 -1.59 -20.45
N ARG A 130 1.39 -0.94 -21.60
CA ARG A 130 2.02 0.39 -21.61
C ARG A 130 1.11 1.46 -21.01
N ALA A 131 -0.19 1.43 -21.30
CA ALA A 131 -1.16 2.36 -20.73
C ALA A 131 -1.31 2.16 -19.22
N GLN A 132 -1.40 0.90 -18.77
CA GLN A 132 -1.43 0.56 -17.34
C GLN A 132 -0.16 1.04 -16.61
N ARG A 133 1.00 0.82 -17.21
CA ARG A 133 2.28 1.30 -16.69
C ARG A 133 2.30 2.82 -16.55
N GLN A 134 1.84 3.57 -17.55
CA GLN A 134 1.76 5.04 -17.46
C GLN A 134 0.81 5.49 -16.34
N GLY A 135 -0.33 4.81 -16.17
CA GLY A 135 -1.26 5.08 -15.07
C GLY A 135 -0.63 4.88 -13.69
N LEU A 136 0.15 3.81 -13.51
CA LEU A 136 0.88 3.52 -12.29
C LEU A 136 2.02 4.53 -12.04
N GLU A 137 2.77 4.91 -13.07
CA GLU A 137 3.83 5.92 -12.97
C GLU A 137 3.26 7.28 -12.52
N GLU A 138 2.11 7.70 -13.04
CA GLU A 138 1.44 8.93 -12.65
C GLU A 138 0.92 8.87 -11.20
N LEU A 139 0.36 7.73 -10.77
CA LEU A 139 -0.04 7.51 -9.38
C LEU A 139 1.16 7.59 -8.43
N LEU A 140 2.28 6.95 -8.79
CA LEU A 140 3.50 6.97 -8.01
C LEU A 140 4.09 8.39 -7.93
N ARG A 141 4.09 9.14 -9.04
CA ARG A 141 4.50 10.55 -9.05
C ARG A 141 3.65 11.40 -8.10
N ARG A 142 2.32 11.23 -8.12
CA ARG A 142 1.42 11.93 -7.19
C ARG A 142 1.67 11.51 -5.73
N ALA A 143 1.86 10.21 -5.49
CA ALA A 143 2.15 9.71 -4.15
C ALA A 143 3.44 10.30 -3.58
N THR A 144 4.53 10.34 -4.36
CA THR A 144 5.81 10.93 -3.93
C THR A 144 5.67 12.42 -3.59
N VAL A 145 4.84 13.17 -4.35
CA VAL A 145 4.57 14.59 -4.07
C VAL A 145 3.75 14.77 -2.78
N CYS A 146 2.69 13.99 -2.59
CA CYS A 146 1.80 14.10 -1.44
C CYS A 146 2.41 13.54 -0.14
N TYR A 147 3.30 12.56 -0.25
CA TYR A 147 3.79 11.76 0.87
C TYR A 147 5.33 11.77 0.95
N GLN A 148 5.94 12.96 0.84
CA GLN A 148 7.39 13.14 0.89
C GLN A 148 8.04 12.50 2.13
N HIS A 149 7.31 12.44 3.25
CA HIS A 149 7.79 11.84 4.50
C HIS A 149 7.94 10.32 4.47
N TYR A 150 7.28 9.63 3.53
CA TYR A 150 7.25 8.17 3.48
C TYR A 150 8.40 7.55 2.68
N ARG A 151 9.30 8.35 2.09
CA ARG A 151 10.43 7.87 1.27
C ARG A 151 10.00 6.78 0.28
N ILE A 152 8.87 7.02 -0.40
CA ILE A 152 8.22 6.05 -1.29
C ILE A 152 9.17 5.60 -2.40
N THR A 153 9.98 6.52 -2.93
CA THR A 153 11.05 6.22 -3.90
C THR A 153 12.02 5.19 -3.36
N ASP A 154 12.55 5.36 -2.14
CA ASP A 154 13.52 4.44 -1.55
C ASP A 154 12.93 3.03 -1.38
N LEU A 155 11.66 2.95 -0.95
CA LEU A 155 10.96 1.66 -0.82
C LEU A 155 10.71 0.98 -2.17
N PHE A 156 10.40 1.78 -3.20
CA PHE A 156 10.18 1.27 -4.54
C PHE A 156 11.49 0.77 -5.17
N ASP A 157 12.58 1.51 -5.00
CA ASP A 157 13.91 1.12 -5.49
C ASP A 157 14.39 -0.18 -4.84
N ILE A 158 14.22 -0.32 -3.51
CA ILE A 158 14.54 -1.56 -2.79
C ILE A 158 13.74 -2.74 -3.35
N ASN A 159 12.43 -2.57 -3.59
CA ASN A 159 11.60 -3.65 -4.12
C ASN A 159 12.02 -4.04 -5.55
N ASN A 160 12.33 -3.05 -6.39
CA ASN A 160 12.77 -3.27 -7.77
C ASN A 160 14.14 -3.99 -7.83
N ASP A 161 15.05 -3.66 -6.90
CA ASP A 161 16.31 -4.39 -6.75
C ASP A 161 16.10 -5.84 -6.30
N LEU A 162 15.15 -6.09 -5.38
CA LEU A 162 14.79 -7.44 -4.96
C LEU A 162 14.19 -8.26 -6.11
N GLU A 163 13.31 -7.67 -6.92
CA GLU A 163 12.75 -8.31 -8.11
C GLU A 163 13.83 -8.61 -9.15
N ARG A 164 14.75 -7.67 -9.40
CA ARG A 164 15.91 -7.91 -10.29
C ARG A 164 16.78 -9.06 -9.80
N VAL A 165 17.06 -9.13 -8.50
CA VAL A 165 17.84 -10.23 -7.91
C VAL A 165 17.08 -11.56 -8.03
N ALA A 166 15.76 -11.56 -7.83
CA ALA A 166 14.93 -12.76 -8.00
C ALA A 166 14.91 -13.24 -9.45
N LEU A 167 14.76 -12.32 -10.42
CA LEU A 167 14.80 -12.63 -11.84
C LEU A 167 16.18 -13.12 -12.28
N ALA A 168 17.27 -12.49 -11.82
CA ALA A 168 18.62 -12.93 -12.12
C ALA A 168 18.91 -14.35 -11.58
N ARG A 169 18.35 -14.71 -10.41
CA ARG A 169 18.44 -16.08 -9.87
C ARG A 169 17.73 -17.07 -10.78
N LEU A 170 16.52 -16.75 -11.23
CA LEU A 170 15.75 -17.61 -12.15
C LEU A 170 16.49 -17.84 -13.46
N THR A 171 17.05 -16.78 -14.06
CA THR A 171 17.78 -16.89 -15.34
C THR A 171 19.12 -17.63 -15.21
N ASN A 172 19.78 -17.57 -14.05
CA ASN A 172 21.02 -18.31 -13.80
C ASN A 172 20.77 -19.78 -13.42
N THR A 173 19.54 -20.15 -13.08
CA THR A 173 19.16 -21.56 -12.81
C THR A 173 18.70 -22.33 -14.06
N THR A 174 18.63 -21.69 -15.22
CA THR A 174 18.38 -22.31 -16.54
C THR A 174 19.66 -22.38 -17.35
#